data_AF-A0A4Y2VJD3-F1
#
_entry.id   AF-A0A4Y2VJD3-F1
#
_cell.length_a   1.000
_cell.length_b   1.000
_cell.length_c   1.000
_cell.angle_alpha   90.00
_cell.angle_beta   90.00
_cell.angle_gamma   90.00
#
_symmetry.space_group_name_H-M   'P 1'
#
loop_
_entity.id
_entity.type
_entity.pdbx_description
1 polymer ?
#
loop_
_entity_poly.entity_id
_entity_poly.type
_entity_poly.pdbx_seq_one_letter_code
_entity_poly.pdbx_strand_id
1 'polypeptide(L)'
;MCFADDPEKLYSRILSECFFETKLHKYKHAFKECYVGIEVVNGKKLYDWFCSHSEESSELADKCTEEKINQQAGKDAFSELTYDVMNCTLSKLTFDDYRRK
;
A
#
# COMPACT_ATOMS: atom_id res chain seq x y z
N MET A 1 -1.97 -10.10 -5.68
CA MET A 1 -1.36 -10.49 -6.97
C MET A 1 -0.05 -9.73 -7.11
N CYS A 2 1.09 -10.37 -6.89
CA CYS A 2 2.38 -9.75 -7.14
C CYS A 2 2.66 -9.80 -8.64
N PHE A 3 2.97 -8.65 -9.23
CA PHE A 3 3.30 -8.52 -10.63
C PHE A 3 4.74 -8.98 -10.79
N ALA A 4 4.91 -10.29 -10.95
CA ALA A 4 6.21 -10.91 -11.26
C ALA A 4 6.83 -10.31 -12.54
N ASP A 5 6.00 -9.72 -13.40
CA ASP A 5 6.35 -9.01 -14.64
C ASP A 5 6.30 -7.47 -14.48
N ASP A 6 6.79 -6.91 -13.37
CA ASP A 6 7.10 -5.47 -13.27
C ASP A 6 8.60 -5.20 -13.50
N PRO A 7 9.12 -5.35 -14.74
CA PRO A 7 10.56 -5.29 -15.04
C PRO A 7 11.20 -3.95 -14.68
N GLU A 8 10.40 -2.90 -14.50
CA GLU A 8 10.87 -1.56 -14.12
C GLU A 8 10.52 -1.14 -12.68
N LYS A 9 9.87 -2.02 -11.90
CA LYS A 9 9.31 -1.67 -10.59
C LYS A 9 8.33 -0.49 -10.66
N LEU A 10 7.72 -0.26 -11.82
CA LEU A 10 6.82 0.84 -12.13
C LEU A 10 5.62 0.85 -11.19
N TYR A 11 5.00 -0.31 -10.98
CA TYR A 11 3.86 -0.45 -10.08
C TYR A 11 4.26 -0.08 -8.66
N SER A 12 5.34 -0.66 -8.14
CA SER A 12 5.81 -0.38 -6.77
C SER A 12 6.25 1.09 -6.57
N ARG A 13 6.78 1.73 -7.62
CA ARG A 13 7.14 3.15 -7.62
C ARG A 13 5.89 4.03 -7.54
N ILE A 14 4.94 3.83 -8.44
CA ILE A 14 3.69 4.59 -8.47
C ILE A 14 2.91 4.38 -7.17
N LEU A 15 2.83 3.14 -6.68
CA LEU A 15 2.21 2.83 -5.39
C LEU A 15 2.89 3.59 -4.25
N SER A 16 4.23 3.69 -4.26
CA SER A 16 4.96 4.48 -3.28
C SER A 16 4.67 5.97 -3.38
N GLU A 17 4.55 6.53 -4.58
CA GLU A 17 4.17 7.94 -4.77
C GLU A 17 2.76 8.18 -4.23
N CYS A 18 1.79 7.36 -4.62
CA CYS A 18 0.39 7.45 -4.18
C CYS A 18 0.23 7.27 -2.68
N PHE A 19 1.06 6.44 -2.05
CA PHE A 19 1.10 6.31 -0.59
C PHE A 19 1.41 7.66 0.11
N PHE A 20 2.31 8.47 -0.47
CA PHE A 20 2.67 9.79 0.08
C PHE A 20 1.74 10.92 -0.36
N GLU A 21 1.17 10.86 -1.56
CA GLU A 21 0.20 11.85 -2.06
C GLU A 21 -1.15 11.75 -1.34
N THR A 22 -1.53 10.55 -0.91
CA THR A 22 -2.74 10.31 -0.10
C THR A 22 -2.47 10.50 1.38
N LYS A 23 -3.51 10.36 2.22
CA LYS A 23 -3.40 10.50 3.68
C LYS A 23 -2.86 9.24 4.38
N LEU A 24 -2.60 8.15 3.67
CA LEU A 24 -2.25 6.86 4.30
C LEU A 24 -0.90 6.92 5.02
N HIS A 25 0.08 7.69 4.52
CA HIS A 25 1.38 7.86 5.15
C HIS A 25 1.33 8.41 6.59
N LYS A 26 0.25 9.09 6.98
CA LYS A 26 0.05 9.59 8.34
C LYS A 26 -0.04 8.47 9.36
N TYR A 27 -0.46 7.28 8.92
CA TYR A 27 -0.65 6.10 9.75
C TYR A 27 0.53 5.11 9.68
N LYS A 28 1.70 5.55 9.19
CA LYS A 28 2.90 4.71 9.08
C LYS A 28 3.26 3.92 10.34
N HIS A 29 2.90 4.43 11.52
CA HIS A 29 3.12 3.73 12.78
C HIS A 29 2.27 2.45 12.90
N ALA A 30 1.01 2.49 12.47
CA ALA A 30 0.15 1.31 12.45
C ALA A 30 0.75 0.21 11.56
N PHE A 31 1.20 0.59 10.34
CA PHE A 31 1.89 -0.32 9.44
C PHE A 31 3.17 -0.90 10.07
N LYS A 32 3.98 -0.07 10.73
CA LYS A 32 5.23 -0.54 11.36
C LYS A 32 4.98 -1.55 12.49
N GLU A 33 3.89 -1.41 13.21
CA GLU A 33 3.51 -2.32 14.29
C GLU A 33 2.92 -3.64 13.78
N CYS A 34 2.20 -3.60 12.66
CA CYS A 34 1.47 -4.76 12.14
C CYS A 34 2.25 -5.58 11.11
N TYR A 35 3.12 -4.95 10.31
CA TYR A 35 3.92 -5.61 9.29
C TYR A 35 5.29 -5.95 9.88
N VAL A 36 5.41 -7.17 10.42
CA VAL A 36 6.60 -7.62 11.14
C VAL A 36 7.86 -7.46 10.29
N GLY A 37 8.87 -6.82 10.86
CA GLY A 37 10.17 -6.62 10.22
C GLY A 37 10.23 -5.44 9.23
N ILE A 38 9.15 -4.67 9.05
CA ILE A 38 9.20 -3.46 8.23
C ILE A 38 9.87 -2.30 8.99
N GLU A 39 10.99 -1.79 8.47
CA GLU A 39 11.66 -0.63 9.06
C GLU A 39 11.17 0.70 8.47
N VAL A 40 10.95 0.70 7.15
CA VAL A 40 10.56 1.85 6.34
C VAL A 40 9.20 1.58 5.74
N VAL A 41 8.22 2.43 6.06
CA VAL A 41 6.85 2.32 5.54
C VAL A 41 6.66 3.25 4.36
N ASN A 42 6.52 2.67 3.18
CA ASN A 42 6.05 3.30 1.96
C ASN A 42 5.43 2.24 1.04
N GLY A 43 4.76 2.66 -0.03
CA GLY A 43 4.08 1.74 -0.94
C GLY A 43 4.99 0.64 -1.51
N LYS A 44 6.25 0.97 -1.84
CA LYS A 44 7.21 -0.03 -2.35
C LYS A 44 7.57 -1.06 -1.29
N LYS A 45 7.86 -0.65 -0.06
CA LYS A 45 8.26 -1.56 1.02
C LYS A 45 7.11 -2.43 1.52
N LEU A 46 5.90 -1.87 1.54
CA LEU A 46 4.69 -2.65 1.81
C LEU A 46 4.49 -3.70 0.70
N TYR A 47 4.61 -3.31 -0.56
CA TYR A 47 4.52 -4.24 -1.69
C TYR A 47 5.58 -5.35 -1.63
N ASP A 48 6.85 -5.00 -1.41
CA ASP A 48 7.95 -5.96 -1.25
C ASP A 48 7.63 -6.96 -0.12
N TRP A 49 7.09 -6.47 1.01
CA TRP A 49 6.69 -7.30 2.14
C TRP A 49 5.54 -8.24 1.78
N PHE A 50 4.48 -7.75 1.14
CA PHE A 50 3.36 -8.59 0.68
C PHE A 50 3.83 -9.70 -0.26
N CYS A 51 4.80 -9.40 -1.13
CA CYS A 51 5.33 -10.39 -2.07
C CYS A 51 6.28 -11.39 -1.43
N SER A 52 6.83 -11.12 -0.24
CA SER A 52 7.72 -12.01 0.47
C SER A 52 7.04 -12.83 1.58
N HIS A 53 5.74 -12.62 1.83
CA HIS A 53 5.00 -13.27 2.91
C HIS A 53 3.78 -14.03 2.38
N SER A 54 3.22 -14.92 3.22
CA SER A 54 2.01 -15.66 2.87
C SER A 54 0.78 -14.76 2.85
N GLU A 55 -0.26 -15.22 2.16
CA GLU A 55 -1.59 -14.59 2.20
C GLU A 55 -2.12 -14.49 3.63
N GLU A 56 -1.99 -15.55 4.43
CA GLU A 56 -2.37 -15.55 5.85
C GLU A 56 -1.63 -14.45 6.65
N SER A 57 -0.31 -14.32 6.46
CA SER A 57 0.46 -13.27 7.13
C SER A 57 0.00 -11.87 6.72
N SER A 58 -0.36 -11.73 5.44
CA SER A 58 -0.86 -10.48 4.87
C SER A 58 -2.21 -10.10 5.44
N GLU A 59 -3.16 -11.04 5.52
CA GLU A 59 -4.47 -10.81 6.15
C GLU A 59 -4.35 -10.41 7.62
N LEU A 60 -3.44 -11.03 8.37
CA LEU A 60 -3.21 -10.69 9.77
C LEU A 60 -2.64 -9.28 9.92
N ALA A 61 -1.68 -8.90 9.07
CA ALA A 61 -1.12 -7.55 9.07
C ALA A 61 -2.17 -6.50 8.70
N ASP A 62 -3.02 -6.80 7.71
CA ASP A 62 -4.11 -5.92 7.27
C ASP A 62 -5.16 -5.74 8.35
N LYS A 63 -5.65 -6.82 8.98
CA LYS A 63 -6.61 -6.76 10.11
C LYS A 63 -6.06 -5.92 11.26
N CYS A 64 -4.80 -6.15 11.64
CA CYS A 64 -4.13 -5.35 12.68
C CYS A 64 -4.06 -3.86 12.31
N THR A 65 -3.73 -3.56 11.05
CA THR A 65 -3.57 -2.18 10.58
C THR A 65 -4.91 -1.48 10.49
N GLU A 66 -5.93 -2.19 9.99
CA GLU A 66 -7.31 -1.73 9.93
C GLU A 66 -7.83 -1.35 11.31
N GLU A 67 -7.70 -2.24 12.30
CA GLU A 67 -8.13 -1.96 13.68
C GLU A 67 -7.48 -0.69 14.23
N LYS A 68 -6.15 -0.55 14.07
CA LYS A 68 -5.40 0.61 14.59
C LYS A 68 -5.78 1.92 13.89
N ILE A 69 -5.96 1.88 12.58
CA ILE A 69 -6.34 3.08 11.81
C ILE A 69 -7.77 3.47 12.14
N ASN A 70 -8.70 2.50 12.20
CA ASN A 70 -10.10 2.77 12.51
C ASN A 70 -10.29 3.30 13.94
N GLN A 71 -9.45 2.86 14.90
CA GLN A 71 -9.41 3.43 16.26
C GLN A 71 -8.99 4.90 16.29
N GLN A 72 -8.13 5.34 15.37
CA GLN A 72 -7.59 6.71 15.34
C GLN A 72 -8.43 7.66 14.48
N ALA A 73 -8.97 7.16 13.38
CA ALA A 73 -9.55 7.97 12.31
C ALA A 73 -11.07 7.78 12.16
N GLY A 74 -11.65 6.82 12.87
CA GLY A 74 -13.06 6.47 12.78
C GLY A 74 -13.30 5.20 11.96
N LYS A 75 -14.53 4.70 12.04
CA LYS A 75 -14.96 3.49 11.34
C LYS A 75 -14.72 3.63 9.83
N ASP A 76 -14.28 2.56 9.19
CA ASP A 76 -14.08 2.45 7.73
C ASP A 76 -12.95 3.34 7.16
N ALA A 77 -12.19 4.06 8.01
CA ALA A 77 -11.10 4.92 7.56
C ALA A 77 -10.00 4.14 6.82
N PHE A 78 -9.68 2.91 7.24
CA PHE A 78 -8.69 2.09 6.54
C PHE A 78 -9.11 1.77 5.09
N SER A 79 -10.37 1.39 4.87
CA SER A 79 -10.86 1.03 3.53
C SER A 79 -10.94 2.27 2.62
N GLU A 80 -11.33 3.43 3.15
CA GLU A 80 -11.30 4.69 2.40
C GLU A 80 -9.88 5.08 1.99
N LEU A 81 -8.92 5.02 2.91
CA LEU A 81 -7.53 5.41 2.64
C LEU A 81 -6.83 4.45 1.67
N THR A 82 -7.09 3.15 1.78
CA THR A 82 -6.56 2.16 0.83
C THR A 82 -7.19 2.31 -0.55
N TYR A 83 -8.49 2.61 -0.61
CA TYR A 83 -9.18 2.93 -1.86
C TYR A 83 -8.59 4.16 -2.56
N ASP A 84 -8.28 5.22 -1.83
CA ASP A 84 -7.61 6.43 -2.36
C ASP A 84 -6.24 6.10 -2.97
N VAL A 85 -5.44 5.27 -2.29
CA VAL A 85 -4.13 4.83 -2.80
C VAL A 85 -4.28 4.01 -4.07
N MET A 86 -5.23 3.08 -4.10
CA MET A 86 -5.49 2.23 -5.26
C MET A 86 -5.97 3.04 -6.46
N ASN A 87 -6.88 3.99 -6.26
CA ASN A 87 -7.35 4.88 -7.33
C ASN A 87 -6.23 5.76 -7.89
N CYS A 88 -5.41 6.36 -7.02
CA CYS A 88 -4.23 7.11 -7.46
C CYS A 88 -3.30 6.21 -8.29
N THR A 89 -3.05 4.99 -7.83
CA THR A 89 -2.13 4.05 -8.48
C THR A 89 -2.63 3.67 -9.87
N LEU A 90 -3.91 3.31 -9.99
CA LEU A 90 -4.55 2.96 -11.26
C LEU A 90 -4.62 4.15 -12.22
N SER A 91 -4.93 5.35 -11.73
CA SER A 91 -4.94 6.57 -12.56
C SER A 91 -3.57 6.89 -13.14
N LYS A 92 -2.49 6.67 -12.38
CA LYS A 92 -1.13 6.93 -12.86
C LYS A 92 -0.64 5.84 -13.81
N LEU A 93 -0.96 4.58 -13.54
CA LEU A 93 -0.64 3.46 -14.44
C LEU A 93 -1.31 3.64 -15.80
N THR A 94 -2.59 3.98 -15.84
CA THR A 94 -3.33 4.22 -17.10
C THR A 94 -2.78 5.40 -17.88
N PHE A 95 -2.32 6.46 -17.20
CA PHE A 95 -1.69 7.61 -17.84
C PHE A 95 -0.29 7.30 -18.40
N ASP A 96 0.52 6.52 -17.68
CA ASP A 96 1.83 6.08 -18.16
C ASP A 96 1.71 5.12 -19.35
N ASP A 97 0.72 4.22 -19.36
CA ASP A 97 0.39 3.36 -20.51
C ASP A 97 -0.01 4.17 -21.75
N TYR A 98 -0.72 5.29 -21.56
CA TYR A 98 -1.06 6.20 -22.65
C TYR A 98 0.19 6.91 -23.21
N ARG A 99 1.12 7.34 -22.35
CA ARG A 99 2.36 8.04 -22.76
C ARG A 99 3.36 7.13 -23.50
N ARG A 100 3.31 5.82 -23.26
CA ARG A 100 4.20 4.82 -23.89
C ARG A 100 3.71 4.35 -25.27
N LYS A 101 2.52 4.75 -25.70
CA LYS A 101 1.94 4.46 -27.02
C LYS A 101 2.14 5.63 -27.98
#